data_AF-A0A383ED85-F1
#
_entry.id   AF-A0A383ED85-F1
#
_cell.length_a   1.000
_cell.length_b   1.000
_cell.length_c   1.000
_cell.angle_alpha   90.00
_cell.angle_beta   90.00
_cell.angle_gamma   90.00
#
_symmetry.space_group_name_H-M   'P 1'
#
loop_
_entity.id
_entity.type
_entity.pdbx_description
1 polymer ?
#
loop_
_entity_poly.entity_id
_entity_poly.type
_entity_poly.pdbx_seq_one_letter_code
_entity_poly.pdbx_strand_id
1 'polypeptide(L)' 'MYETIGIEHGIGLAANQIGWDLNIMIVDTQNYEDSKGESCIFINTEILHTEGETIMEEGCLSIPNI' A
#
# COMPACT_ATOMS: atom_id res chain seq x y z
N MET A 1 10.21 3.79 -4.35
CA MET A 1 8.99 3.35 -3.62
C MET A 1 8.33 4.52 -2.90
N TYR A 2 8.93 5.10 -1.85
CA TYR A 2 8.33 6.26 -1.15
C TYR A 2 8.05 7.46 -2.05
N GLU A 3 9.04 7.86 -2.86
CA GLU A 3 8.87 8.93 -3.83
C GLU A 3 7.72 8.64 -4.81
N THR A 4 7.62 7.40 -5.29
CA THR A 4 6.55 6.95 -6.20
C THR A 4 5.17 7.07 -5.56
N ILE A 5 5.01 6.66 -4.29
CA ILE A 5 3.75 6.82 -3.54
C ILE A 5 3.34 8.29 -3.50
N GLY A 6 4.28 9.20 -3.20
CA GLY A 6 4.02 10.63 -3.12
C GLY A 6 3.65 11.25 -4.47
N ILE A 7 4.33 10.87 -5.56
CA ILE A 7 4.06 11.38 -6.91
C ILE A 7 2.69 10.89 -7.42
N GLU A 8 2.40 9.61 -7.24
CA GLU A 8 1.18 8.97 -7.74
C GLU A 8 -0.02 9.15 -6.80
N HIS A 9 0.17 9.87 -5.68
CA HIS A 9 -0.87 10.10 -4.65
C HIS A 9 -1.51 8.80 -4.14
N GLY A 10 -0.71 7.74 -4.01
CA GLY A 10 -1.16 6.45 -3.49
C GLY A 10 -1.04 6.36 -1.97
N ILE A 11 -1.68 5.33 -1.40
CA ILE A 11 -1.54 4.98 0.04
C ILE A 11 -0.76 3.67 0.26
N GLY A 12 -0.38 2.99 -0.80
CA GLY A 12 0.39 1.75 -0.73
C GLY A 12 1.10 1.43 -2.04
N LEU A 13 2.27 0.80 -1.95
CA LEU A 13 3.05 0.35 -3.10
C LEU A 13 3.84 -0.92 -2.78
N ALA A 14 3.63 -1.97 -3.58
CA ALA A 14 4.43 -3.18 -3.58
C ALA A 14 5.60 -3.06 -4.59
N ALA A 15 6.74 -3.69 -4.29
CA ALA A 15 7.96 -3.58 -5.10
C ALA A 15 7.76 -4.04 -6.55
N ASN A 16 6.90 -5.04 -6.79
CA ASN A 16 6.61 -5.54 -8.13
C ASN A 16 5.87 -4.50 -9.00
N GLN A 17 5.15 -3.55 -8.43
CA GLN A 17 4.48 -2.47 -9.17
C GLN A 17 5.47 -1.52 -9.86
N ILE A 18 6.74 -1.52 -9.43
CA ILE A 18 7.84 -0.78 -10.06
C ILE A 18 8.90 -1.71 -10.69
N GLY A 19 8.53 -2.97 -10.94
CA GLY A 19 9.36 -3.95 -11.64
C GLY A 19 10.44 -4.62 -10.78
N TRP A 20 10.37 -4.52 -9.45
CA TRP A 20 11.28 -5.23 -8.56
C TRP A 20 10.66 -6.51 -8.03
N ASP A 21 11.30 -7.66 -8.30
CA ASP A 21 10.87 -8.96 -7.80
C ASP A 21 11.36 -9.21 -6.36
N LEU A 22 10.79 -8.46 -5.41
CA LEU A 22 11.13 -8.49 -3.99
C LEU A 22 9.86 -8.52 -3.13
N ASN A 23 9.88 -9.26 -2.01
CA ASN A 23 8.81 -9.23 -1.00
C ASN A 23 8.98 -7.98 -0.12
N ILE A 24 8.63 -6.82 -0.67
CA ILE A 24 8.64 -5.54 0.03
C ILE A 24 7.38 -4.77 -0.36
N MET A 25 6.70 -4.19 0.63
CA MET A 25 5.64 -3.22 0.41
C MET A 25 5.71 -2.08 1.43
N ILE A 26 5.21 -0.92 1.02
CA ILE A 26 5.04 0.25 1.88
C ILE A 26 3.55 0.58 1.93
N VAL A 27 3.05 0.90 3.12
CA VAL A 27 1.71 1.46 3.34
C VAL A 27 1.92 2.81 4.01
N ASP A 28 1.44 3.89 3.38
CA ASP A 28 1.55 5.25 3.89
C ASP A 28 0.18 5.93 3.90
N THR A 29 -0.33 6.15 5.10
CA THR A 29 -1.65 6.78 5.31
C THR A 29 -1.54 8.18 5.91
N GLN A 30 -0.33 8.73 6.06
CA GLN A 30 -0.09 9.99 6.77
C GLN A 30 -0.71 11.20 6.08
N ASN A 31 -0.86 11.15 4.75
CA ASN A 31 -1.36 12.25 3.93
C ASN A 31 -2.86 12.19 3.64
N TYR A 32 -3.59 11.25 4.24
CA TYR A 32 -5.04 11.12 4.07
C TYR A 32 -5.78 11.85 5.19
N GLU A 33 -6.73 12.73 4.84
CA GLU A 33 -7.45 13.59 5.79
C GLU A 33 -8.13 12.77 6.91
N ASP A 34 -8.14 13.32 8.13
CA ASP A 34 -8.62 12.71 9.38
C ASP A 34 -7.87 11.47 9.91
N SER A 35 -6.75 11.09 9.31
CA SER A 35 -5.94 9.97 9.81
C SER A 35 -4.89 10.43 10.85
N LYS A 36 -4.73 9.66 11.95
CA LYS A 36 -3.45 9.57 12.68
C LYS A 36 -2.54 8.58 11.93
N GLY A 37 -2.40 8.76 10.63
CA GLY A 37 -1.80 7.79 9.74
C GLY A 37 -0.37 7.47 10.14
N GLU A 38 0.03 6.23 9.88
CA GLU A 38 1.40 5.77 10.03
C GLU A 38 1.94 5.34 8.67
N SER A 39 3.26 5.41 8.55
CA SER A 39 3.99 4.90 7.40
C SER A 39 4.71 3.62 7.82
N CYS A 40 4.30 2.51 7.23
CA CYS A 40 4.75 1.18 7.57
C CYS A 40 5.48 0.53 6.40
N ILE A 41 6.61 -0.10 6.69
CA ILE A 41 7.41 -0.84 5.72
C ILE A 41 7.38 -2.32 6.10
N PHE A 42 6.95 -3.16 5.17
CA PHE A 42 6.87 -4.60 5.34
C PHE A 42 7.91 -5.26 4.43
N ILE A 43 8.74 -6.12 5.03
CA ILE A 43 9.81 -6.85 4.34
C ILE A 43 9.65 -8.32 4.70
N ASN A 44 9.59 -9.21 3.71
CA ASN A 44 9.45 -10.65 3.88
C ASN A 44 8.34 -11.03 4.86
N THR A 45 7.21 -10.33 4.79
CA THR A 45 6.13 -10.46 5.76
C THR A 45 5.23 -11.65 5.43
N GLU A 46 4.69 -12.27 6.47
CA GLU A 46 3.69 -13.33 6.39
C GLU A 46 2.45 -12.96 7.22
N ILE A 47 1.28 -13.41 6.78
CA ILE A 47 0.03 -13.27 7.53
C ILE A 47 -0.07 -14.45 8.50
N LEU A 48 0.01 -14.18 9.81
CA LEU A 48 -0.03 -15.22 10.85
C LEU A 48 -1.45 -15.63 11.26
N HIS A 49 -2.41 -14.71 11.13
CA HIS A 49 -3.79 -14.90 11.53
C HIS A 49 -4.72 -13.94 10.77
N THR A 50 -5.96 -14.37 10.57
CA THR A 50 -7.03 -13.60 9.90
C THR A 50 -8.36 -13.90 10.57
N GLU A 51 -9.18 -12.88 10.79
CA GLU A 51 -10.49 -12.97 11.43
C GLU A 51 -11.46 -11.98 10.77
N GLY A 52 -12.73 -12.39 10.63
CA GLY A 52 -13.80 -11.53 10.10
C GLY A 52 -13.77 -11.35 8.58
N GLU A 53 -14.71 -10.55 8.09
CA GLU A 53 -14.80 -10.16 6.67
C GLU A 53 -15.46 -8.79 6.53
N THR A 54 -15.13 -8.08 5.47
CA THR A 54 -15.74 -6.79 5.11
C THR A 54 -15.74 -6.62 3.59
N ILE A 55 -16.57 -5.71 3.09
CA ILE A 55 -16.61 -5.30 1.69
C ILE A 55 -16.26 -3.82 1.63
N MET A 56 -15.29 -3.49 0.79
CA MET A 56 -14.80 -2.14 0.60
C MET A 56 -14.49 -1.89 -0.88
N GLU A 57 -14.67 -0.65 -1.33
CA GLU A 57 -14.23 -0.21 -2.63
C GLU A 57 -12.72 0.10 -2.59
N GLU A 58 -11.97 -0.40 -3.57
CA GLU A 58 -10.52 -0.29 -3.62
C GLU A 58 -10.06 0.34 -4.94
N GLY A 59 -8.93 1.03 -4.90
CA GLY A 59 -8.19 1.49 -6.07
C GLY A 59 -6.78 0.89 -6.10
N CYS A 60 -6.14 0.88 -7.27
CA CYS A 60 -4.78 0.37 -7.43
C CYS A 60 -3.97 1.26 -8.37
N LEU A 61 -2.76 1.67 -7.95
CA LEU A 61 -1.83 2.46 -8.78
C LEU A 61 -1.46 1.76 -10.10
N SER A 62 -1.51 0.43 -10.14
CA SER A 62 -1.23 -0.35 -11.35
C SER A 62 -2.45 -0.55 -12.27
N ILE A 63 -3.64 -0.12 -11.83
CA ILE A 63 -4.89 -0.22 -12.60
C ILE A 63 -5.63 1.13 -12.50
N PRO A 64 -5.14 2.18 -13.19
CA PRO A 64 -5.72 3.50 -13.08
C PRO A 64 -7.09 3.60 -13.78
N ASN A 65 -7.98 4.44 -13.22
CA ASN A 65 -9.31 4.78 -13.76
C ASN A 65 -10.35 3.65 -13.75
N ILE A 66 -10.26 2.73 -12.79
CA ILE A 66 -11.33 1.76 -12.47
C ILE A 66 -12.01 2.18 -11.17
#